data_AF-A0A814T7P5-F1
#
_entry.id   AF-A0A814T7P5-F1
#
_cell.length_a   1.000
_cell.length_b   1.000
_cell.length_c   1.000
_cell.angle_alpha   90.00
_cell.angle_beta   90.00
_cell.angle_gamma   90.00
#
_symmetry.space_group_name_H-M   'P 1'
#
loop_
_entity.id
_entity.type
_entity.pdbx_description
1 polymer ?
#
loop_
_entity_poly.entity_id
_entity_poly.type
_entity_poly.pdbx_seq_one_letter_code
_entity_poly.pdbx_strand_id
1 'polypeptide(L)'
;MLKVKFDDIYQFWLGSTRIIIVNGLEDVQHIFANRHVYDQGDIFAEKFGLVNPNEIIALKGVKYKRHASIVGPLFRGYKINLHLDTAIDCTDNLLDRWRTYNNDPTQVHLNMIEQCRQLALAIFGYIAFDYDLQTLDDENHSNENELCCALHTFHNTAVDLMQLPTVIGRIYLLLNQKYRRSQAIINQYLQRMIDQELAENPTTRAERKRTCLIASLVTSLQQDEMLEATKSEEDRKGT
;
A
#
# COMPACT_ATOMS: atom_id res chain seq x y z
N MET A 1 13.79 -25.38 0.13
CA MET A 1 14.20 -26.52 -0.72
C MET A 1 15.02 -26.10 -1.95
N LEU A 2 14.69 -25.00 -2.64
CA LEU A 2 15.44 -24.53 -3.82
C LEU A 2 16.87 -24.06 -3.51
N LYS A 3 17.07 -23.28 -2.43
CA LYS A 3 18.40 -22.81 -1.99
C LYS A 3 19.39 -23.97 -1.76
N VAL A 4 18.93 -25.07 -1.16
CA VAL A 4 19.75 -26.25 -0.90
C VAL A 4 20.21 -26.94 -2.19
N LYS A 5 19.47 -26.76 -3.29
CA LYS A 5 19.70 -27.47 -4.55
C LYS A 5 20.48 -26.66 -5.59
N PHE A 6 20.35 -25.33 -5.58
CA PHE A 6 20.82 -24.48 -6.68
C PHE A 6 21.76 -23.34 -6.26
N ASP A 7 22.38 -23.46 -5.08
CA ASP A 7 23.32 -22.46 -4.54
C ASP A 7 22.64 -21.09 -4.24
N ASP A 8 23.45 -20.08 -3.91
CA ASP A 8 22.97 -18.74 -3.58
C ASP A 8 22.44 -17.95 -4.78
N ILE A 9 22.88 -18.26 -6.01
CA ILE A 9 22.39 -17.63 -7.25
C ILE A 9 21.86 -18.70 -8.20
N TYR A 10 20.58 -18.55 -8.60
CA TYR A 10 19.98 -19.41 -9.61
C TYR A 10 19.02 -18.65 -10.50
N GLN A 11 18.67 -19.25 -11.63
CA GLN A 11 17.78 -18.63 -12.60
C GLN A 11 16.72 -19.59 -13.11
N PHE A 12 15.59 -19.04 -13.52
CA PHE A 12 14.56 -19.76 -14.24
C PHE A 12 13.86 -18.82 -15.22
N TRP A 13 13.11 -19.42 -16.15
CA TRP A 13 12.32 -18.68 -17.13
C TRP A 13 10.85 -18.69 -16.71
N LEU A 14 10.25 -17.50 -16.68
CA LEU A 14 8.81 -17.31 -16.54
C LEU A 14 8.29 -16.71 -17.85
N GLY A 15 7.80 -17.58 -18.73
CA GLY A 15 7.47 -17.21 -20.12
C GLY A 15 8.73 -16.75 -20.87
N SER A 16 8.68 -15.54 -21.46
CA SER A 16 9.82 -14.92 -22.13
C SER A 16 10.78 -14.20 -21.17
N THR A 17 10.48 -14.16 -19.87
CA THR A 17 11.27 -13.38 -18.91
C THR A 17 12.21 -14.28 -18.12
N ARG A 18 13.51 -13.95 -18.13
CA ARG A 18 14.51 -14.60 -17.28
C ARG A 18 14.50 -13.97 -15.90
N ILE A 19 14.26 -14.77 -14.88
CA ILE A 19 14.30 -14.37 -13.48
C ILE A 19 15.58 -14.93 -12.86
N ILE A 20 16.38 -14.06 -12.27
CA ILE A 20 17.57 -14.41 -11.50
C ILE A 20 17.24 -14.18 -10.03
N ILE A 21 17.37 -15.23 -9.22
CA ILE A 21 17.21 -15.17 -7.77
C ILE A 21 18.60 -15.12 -7.15
N VAL A 22 18.78 -14.13 -6.27
CA VAL A 22 20.03 -13.87 -5.56
C VAL A 22 19.74 -13.93 -4.07
N ASN A 23 20.35 -14.89 -3.37
CA ASN A 23 20.16 -15.13 -1.95
C ASN A 23 21.41 -14.84 -1.11
N GLY A 24 22.57 -14.68 -1.75
CA GLY A 24 23.82 -14.35 -1.08
C GLY A 24 23.75 -12.95 -0.46
N LEU A 25 24.11 -12.81 0.81
CA LEU A 25 24.03 -11.52 1.52
C LEU A 25 24.89 -10.45 0.82
N GLU A 26 26.10 -10.81 0.40
CA GLU A 26 27.02 -9.92 -0.29
C GLU A 26 26.46 -9.47 -1.65
N ASP A 27 25.88 -10.39 -2.42
CA ASP A 27 25.27 -10.08 -3.72
C ASP A 27 24.02 -9.20 -3.58
N VAL A 28 23.17 -9.50 -2.60
CA VAL A 28 21.98 -8.69 -2.27
C VAL A 28 22.41 -7.28 -1.85
N GLN A 29 23.43 -7.17 -0.99
CA GLN A 29 23.99 -5.89 -0.60
C GLN A 29 24.57 -5.14 -1.79
N HIS A 30 25.27 -5.83 -2.70
CA HIS A 30 25.78 -5.23 -3.93
C HIS A 30 24.65 -4.66 -4.80
N ILE A 31 23.55 -5.39 -4.97
CA ILE A 31 22.38 -4.90 -5.73
C ILE A 31 21.81 -3.63 -5.07
N PHE A 32 21.66 -3.63 -3.75
CA PHE A 32 21.10 -2.48 -3.04
C PHE A 32 22.05 -1.29 -2.92
N ALA A 33 23.37 -1.50 -2.91
CA ALA A 33 24.37 -0.42 -2.89
C ALA A 33 24.54 0.21 -4.28
N ASN A 34 24.35 -0.56 -5.35
CA ASN A 34 24.56 -0.13 -6.73
C ASN A 34 23.24 0.13 -7.49
N ARG A 35 22.28 0.81 -6.86
CA ARG A 35 20.98 1.16 -7.50
C ARG A 35 21.07 2.02 -8.77
N HIS A 36 22.25 2.54 -9.11
CA HIS A 36 22.48 3.20 -10.39
C HIS A 36 22.69 2.20 -11.54
N VAL A 37 23.07 0.96 -11.23
CA VAL A 37 23.22 -0.15 -12.18
C VAL A 37 21.93 -0.97 -12.26
N TYR A 38 21.21 -1.12 -11.14
CA TYR A 38 20.00 -1.93 -11.04
C TYR A 38 18.76 -1.04 -10.94
N ASP A 39 17.80 -1.24 -11.85
CA ASP A 39 16.48 -0.61 -11.79
C ASP A 39 15.40 -1.64 -11.40
N GLN A 40 14.21 -1.16 -11.04
CA GLN A 40 13.05 -2.00 -10.78
C GLN A 40 12.69 -2.78 -12.05
N GLY A 41 12.60 -4.11 -11.90
CA GLY A 41 12.35 -5.01 -13.04
C GLY A 41 11.04 -4.69 -13.78
N ASP A 42 11.06 -4.87 -15.10
CA ASP A 42 9.91 -4.66 -16.00
C ASP A 42 8.66 -5.43 -15.59
N ILE A 43 8.83 -6.64 -15.06
CA ILE A 43 7.72 -7.48 -14.61
C ILE A 43 6.85 -6.74 -13.60
N PHE A 44 7.45 -6.07 -12.60
CA PHE A 44 6.68 -5.39 -11.58
C PHE A 44 5.90 -4.22 -12.17
N ALA A 45 6.56 -3.33 -12.93
CA ALA A 45 5.87 -2.18 -13.52
C ALA A 45 4.80 -2.59 -14.54
N GLU A 46 5.06 -3.62 -15.35
CA GLU A 46 4.09 -4.12 -16.32
C GLU A 46 2.88 -4.76 -15.65
N LYS A 47 3.09 -5.63 -14.64
CA LYS A 47 2.01 -6.35 -13.96
C LYS A 47 1.21 -5.45 -13.03
N PHE A 48 1.85 -4.67 -12.17
CA PHE A 48 1.14 -3.69 -11.33
C PHE A 48 0.50 -2.59 -12.16
N GLY A 49 1.11 -2.24 -13.31
CA GLY A 49 0.55 -1.28 -14.25
C GLY A 49 -0.73 -1.73 -14.93
N LEU A 50 -1.05 -3.04 -14.92
CA LEU A 50 -2.36 -3.53 -15.36
C LEU A 50 -3.48 -3.13 -14.40
N VAL A 51 -3.18 -3.17 -13.11
CA VAL A 51 -4.15 -2.93 -12.04
C VAL A 51 -4.32 -1.43 -11.85
N ASN A 52 -3.20 -0.70 -11.65
CA ASN A 52 -3.17 0.74 -11.53
C ASN A 52 -1.86 1.31 -12.12
N PRO A 53 -1.86 1.88 -13.34
CA PRO A 53 -0.65 2.33 -14.04
C PRO A 53 0.05 3.55 -13.45
N ASN A 54 -0.66 4.33 -12.61
CA ASN A 54 -0.15 5.57 -12.03
C ASN A 54 0.27 5.43 -10.56
N GLU A 55 0.16 4.23 -9.99
CA GLU A 55 0.54 3.99 -8.59
C GLU A 55 2.04 3.87 -8.43
N ILE A 56 2.57 4.30 -7.27
CA ILE A 56 4.01 4.36 -7.00
C ILE A 56 4.76 3.05 -7.29
N ILE A 57 4.10 1.91 -7.09
CA ILE A 57 4.66 0.56 -7.31
C ILE A 57 4.87 0.26 -8.81
N ALA A 58 4.08 0.88 -9.70
CA ALA A 58 4.16 0.72 -11.15
C ALA A 58 5.01 1.79 -11.83
N LEU A 59 5.33 2.90 -11.14
CA LEU A 59 6.12 3.99 -11.69
C LEU A 59 7.60 3.62 -11.80
N LYS A 60 8.30 4.26 -12.76
CA LYS A 60 9.74 4.10 -13.00
C LYS A 60 10.45 5.43 -13.18
N GLY A 61 11.78 5.40 -13.08
CA GLY A 61 12.65 6.53 -13.40
C GLY A 61 12.28 7.80 -12.63
N VAL A 62 12.18 8.92 -13.34
CA VAL A 62 11.90 10.25 -12.76
C VAL A 62 10.54 10.29 -12.05
N LYS A 63 9.51 9.64 -12.61
CA LYS A 63 8.17 9.61 -12.00
C LYS A 63 8.19 8.89 -10.65
N TYR A 64 8.85 7.73 -10.58
CA TYR A 64 9.02 7.01 -9.31
C TYR A 64 9.81 7.85 -8.30
N LYS A 65 10.97 8.39 -8.70
CA LYS A 65 11.81 9.22 -7.81
C LYS A 65 11.02 10.38 -7.20
N ARG A 66 10.19 11.04 -8.03
CA ARG A 66 9.30 12.12 -7.61
C ARG A 66 8.25 11.66 -6.60
N HIS A 67 7.53 10.56 -6.86
CA HIS A 67 6.53 10.08 -5.90
C HIS A 67 7.18 9.55 -4.61
N ALA A 68 8.31 8.85 -4.72
CA ALA A 68 9.06 8.33 -3.58
C ALA A 68 9.67 9.44 -2.72
N SER A 69 10.07 10.58 -3.29
CA SER A 69 10.58 11.72 -2.51
C SER A 69 9.49 12.39 -1.67
N ILE A 70 8.23 12.29 -2.10
CA ILE A 70 7.05 12.80 -1.37
C ILE A 70 6.61 11.79 -0.31
N VAL A 71 6.51 10.51 -0.67
CA VAL A 71 6.02 9.43 0.20
C VAL A 71 7.06 9.02 1.26
N GLY A 72 8.33 8.89 0.89
CA GLY A 72 9.39 8.39 1.78
C GLY A 72 9.53 9.16 3.11
N PRO A 73 9.53 10.50 3.12
CA PRO A 73 9.59 11.29 4.36
C PRO A 73 8.43 11.07 5.33
N LEU A 74 7.29 10.53 4.86
CA LEU A 74 6.14 10.19 5.69
C LEU A 74 6.45 9.02 6.63
N PHE A 75 7.35 8.12 6.23
CA PHE A 75 7.72 6.92 6.98
C PHE A 75 9.02 7.06 7.79
N ARG A 76 9.44 8.30 8.12
CA ARG A 76 10.61 8.51 8.98
C ARG A 76 10.27 8.10 10.41
N GLY A 77 11.22 7.47 11.12
CA GLY A 77 11.00 6.92 12.46
C GLY A 77 10.40 7.91 13.46
N TYR A 78 10.82 9.18 13.44
CA TYR A 78 10.25 10.19 14.34
C TYR A 78 8.76 10.48 14.07
N LYS A 79 8.29 10.38 12.80
CA LYS A 79 6.87 10.53 12.48
C LYS A 79 6.08 9.32 12.94
N ILE A 80 6.60 8.12 12.72
CA ILE A 80 5.98 6.87 13.19
C ILE A 80 5.82 6.89 14.71
N ASN A 81 6.82 7.40 15.44
CA ASN A 81 6.75 7.49 16.90
C ASN A 81 5.61 8.38 17.41
N LEU A 82 5.18 9.40 16.66
CA LEU A 82 4.04 10.26 17.03
C LEU A 82 2.70 9.50 17.00
N HIS A 83 2.67 8.33 16.39
CA HIS A 83 1.47 7.53 16.19
C HIS A 83 1.44 6.25 17.02
N LEU A 84 2.42 6.05 17.91
CA LEU A 84 2.47 4.84 18.74
C LEU A 84 1.26 4.75 19.66
N ASP A 85 0.82 5.87 20.23
CA ASP A 85 -0.37 5.91 21.09
C ASP A 85 -1.61 5.42 20.32
N THR A 86 -1.82 5.90 19.09
CA THR A 86 -2.90 5.42 18.21
C THR A 86 -2.83 3.92 17.93
N ALA A 87 -1.61 3.39 17.72
CA ALA A 87 -1.42 1.95 17.51
C ALA A 87 -1.70 1.14 18.78
N ILE A 88 -1.35 1.67 19.94
CA ILE A 88 -1.68 1.10 21.25
C ILE A 88 -3.19 1.09 21.46
N ASP A 89 -3.87 2.21 21.21
CA ASP A 89 -5.33 2.33 21.34
C ASP A 89 -6.06 1.31 20.45
N CYS A 90 -5.63 1.16 19.19
CA CYS A 90 -6.20 0.14 18.30
C CYS A 90 -5.96 -1.29 18.81
N THR A 91 -4.80 -1.54 19.43
CA THR A 91 -4.45 -2.84 19.99
C THR A 91 -5.26 -3.14 21.24
N ASP A 92 -5.40 -2.16 22.13
CA ASP A 92 -6.22 -2.26 23.35
C ASP A 92 -7.69 -2.50 22.99
N ASN A 93 -8.22 -1.81 21.97
CA ASN A 93 -9.55 -2.08 21.43
C ASN A 93 -9.69 -3.55 20.98
N LEU A 94 -8.72 -4.09 20.24
CA LEU A 94 -8.76 -5.51 19.84
C LEU A 94 -8.69 -6.46 21.06
N LEU A 95 -7.83 -6.15 22.05
CA LEU A 95 -7.71 -6.95 23.26
C LEU A 95 -9.00 -6.93 24.09
N ASP A 96 -9.65 -5.79 24.19
CA ASP A 96 -10.93 -5.64 24.88
C ASP A 96 -12.05 -6.41 24.18
N ARG A 97 -12.04 -6.47 22.84
CA ARG A 97 -12.92 -7.38 22.10
C ARG A 97 -12.65 -8.83 22.49
N TRP A 98 -11.39 -9.26 22.47
CA TRP A 98 -11.04 -10.64 22.84
C TRP A 98 -11.50 -11.00 24.27
N ARG A 99 -11.41 -10.05 25.20
CA ARG A 99 -11.88 -10.20 26.58
C ARG A 99 -13.41 -10.27 26.66
N THR A 100 -14.11 -9.43 25.90
CA THR A 100 -15.58 -9.34 25.92
C THR A 100 -16.26 -10.58 25.32
N TYR A 101 -15.67 -11.16 24.27
CA TYR A 101 -16.17 -12.42 23.70
C TYR A 101 -15.98 -13.62 24.63
N ASN A 102 -14.99 -13.58 25.53
CA ASN A 102 -14.68 -14.65 26.46
C ASN A 102 -15.49 -14.57 27.76
N ASN A 103 -16.82 -14.63 27.66
CA ASN A 103 -17.65 -15.08 28.78
C ASN A 103 -17.38 -16.57 29.11
N ASP A 104 -16.74 -17.30 28.20
CA ASP A 104 -16.24 -18.66 28.39
C ASP A 104 -14.69 -18.67 28.25
N PRO A 105 -13.94 -18.92 29.33
CA PRO A 105 -12.47 -18.95 29.31
C PRO A 105 -11.88 -20.10 28.46
N THR A 106 -12.72 -20.98 27.90
CA THR A 106 -12.29 -22.11 27.06
C THR A 106 -12.35 -21.83 25.56
N GLN A 107 -12.96 -20.72 25.11
CA GLN A 107 -12.97 -20.37 23.70
C GLN A 107 -11.66 -19.69 23.28
N VAL A 108 -10.95 -20.33 22.36
CA VAL A 108 -9.76 -19.79 21.71
C VAL A 108 -10.20 -19.09 20.43
N HIS A 109 -9.78 -17.83 20.24
CA HIS A 109 -9.99 -17.10 19.00
C HIS A 109 -9.23 -17.78 17.87
N LEU A 110 -9.94 -18.43 16.94
CA LEU A 110 -9.32 -19.22 15.86
C LEU A 110 -8.95 -18.40 14.63
N ASN A 111 -9.40 -17.13 14.52
CA ASN A 111 -9.20 -16.31 13.32
C ASN A 111 -8.21 -15.14 13.52
N MET A 112 -7.02 -15.46 14.02
CA MET A 112 -5.95 -14.48 14.25
C MET A 112 -5.54 -13.71 12.99
N ILE A 113 -5.58 -14.36 11.81
CA ILE A 113 -5.19 -13.72 10.55
C ILE A 113 -6.14 -12.56 10.23
N GLU A 114 -7.45 -12.79 10.33
CA GLU A 114 -8.44 -11.75 10.05
C GLU A 114 -8.36 -10.62 11.08
N GLN A 115 -8.20 -10.95 12.35
CA GLN A 115 -8.09 -9.97 13.43
C GLN A 115 -6.84 -9.08 13.27
N CYS A 116 -5.68 -9.67 12.94
CA CYS A 116 -4.47 -8.93 12.63
C CYS A 116 -4.63 -8.04 11.40
N ARG A 117 -5.38 -8.50 10.39
CA ARG A 117 -5.67 -7.72 9.18
C ARG A 117 -6.56 -6.52 9.49
N GLN A 118 -7.60 -6.71 10.30
CA GLN A 118 -8.48 -5.63 10.76
C GLN A 118 -7.71 -4.62 11.60
N LEU A 119 -6.89 -5.09 12.56
CA LEU A 119 -6.02 -4.23 13.35
C LEU A 119 -5.06 -3.41 12.47
N ALA A 120 -4.40 -4.06 11.50
CA ALA A 120 -3.50 -3.37 10.58
C ALA A 120 -4.22 -2.29 9.76
N LEU A 121 -5.46 -2.56 9.32
CA LEU A 121 -6.28 -1.56 8.63
C LEU A 121 -6.71 -0.43 9.58
N ALA A 122 -7.14 -0.72 10.80
CA ALA A 122 -7.49 0.31 11.79
C ALA A 122 -6.32 1.27 12.03
N ILE A 123 -5.14 0.71 12.34
CA ILE A 123 -3.91 1.46 12.56
C ILE A 123 -3.58 2.28 11.31
N PHE A 124 -3.62 1.67 10.12
CA PHE A 124 -3.32 2.38 8.88
C PHE A 124 -4.32 3.49 8.57
N GLY A 125 -5.62 3.26 8.81
CA GLY A 125 -6.69 4.24 8.65
C GLY A 125 -6.43 5.49 9.47
N TYR A 126 -6.18 5.34 10.77
CA TYR A 126 -5.89 6.48 11.64
C TYR A 126 -4.55 7.13 11.35
N ILE A 127 -3.46 6.35 11.20
CA ILE A 127 -2.13 6.92 11.01
C ILE A 127 -2.00 7.62 9.66
N ALA A 128 -2.45 6.97 8.59
CA ALA A 128 -2.26 7.48 7.25
C ALA A 128 -3.29 8.56 6.89
N PHE A 129 -4.56 8.35 7.24
CA PHE A 129 -5.69 9.16 6.79
C PHE A 129 -6.40 9.93 7.90
N ASP A 130 -6.04 9.72 9.18
CA ASP A 130 -6.82 10.21 10.34
C ASP A 130 -8.31 9.84 10.21
N TYR A 131 -8.53 8.61 9.73
CA TYR A 131 -9.84 8.12 9.32
C TYR A 131 -10.15 6.80 10.02
N ASP A 132 -11.29 6.78 10.71
CA ASP A 132 -11.80 5.55 11.30
C ASP A 132 -12.44 4.66 10.22
N LEU A 133 -11.77 3.56 9.91
CA LEU A 133 -12.27 2.57 8.95
C LEU A 133 -13.36 1.67 9.54
N GLN A 134 -13.66 1.77 10.84
CA GLN A 134 -14.66 0.95 11.54
C GLN A 134 -14.39 -0.54 11.35
N THR A 135 -13.10 -0.91 11.31
CA THR A 135 -12.69 -2.31 11.12
C THR A 135 -12.71 -3.08 12.43
N LEU A 136 -12.76 -2.38 13.56
CA LEU A 136 -12.81 -2.95 14.90
C LEU A 136 -14.19 -2.82 15.56
N ASP A 137 -15.20 -2.27 14.87
CA ASP A 137 -16.53 -2.05 15.45
C ASP A 137 -17.29 -3.36 15.67
N ASP A 138 -17.89 -3.48 16.86
CA ASP A 138 -18.62 -4.66 17.29
C ASP A 138 -20.04 -4.75 16.71
N GLU A 139 -20.68 -3.63 16.34
CA GLU A 139 -22.05 -3.69 15.81
C GLU A 139 -22.16 -4.45 14.46
N ASN A 140 -21.03 -4.68 13.78
CA ASN A 140 -20.95 -5.35 12.48
C ASN A 140 -20.52 -6.82 12.54
N HIS A 141 -20.83 -7.55 13.62
CA HIS A 141 -20.43 -8.95 13.84
C HIS A 141 -20.72 -9.95 12.70
N SER A 142 -21.62 -9.65 11.76
CA SER A 142 -21.96 -10.52 10.62
C SER A 142 -21.48 -10.01 9.27
N ASN A 143 -21.09 -8.74 9.16
CA ASN A 143 -20.70 -8.13 7.90
C ASN A 143 -19.20 -7.81 7.94
N GLU A 144 -18.42 -8.65 7.25
CA GLU A 144 -17.03 -8.30 6.94
C GLU A 144 -16.98 -6.87 6.40
N ASN A 145 -16.09 -6.05 6.96
CA ASN A 145 -15.91 -4.66 6.54
C ASN A 145 -15.72 -4.60 5.01
N GLU A 146 -16.57 -3.85 4.32
CA GLU A 146 -16.66 -3.88 2.86
C GLU A 146 -15.32 -3.51 2.19
N LEU A 147 -14.60 -2.54 2.77
CA LEU A 147 -13.25 -2.18 2.31
C LEU A 147 -12.27 -3.34 2.49
N CYS A 148 -12.35 -4.05 3.61
CA CYS A 148 -11.52 -5.21 3.91
C CYS A 148 -11.74 -6.33 2.86
N CYS A 149 -13.00 -6.64 2.51
CA CYS A 149 -13.32 -7.59 1.44
C CYS A 149 -12.82 -7.11 0.07
N ALA A 150 -12.97 -5.82 -0.21
CA ALA A 150 -12.53 -5.22 -1.46
C ALA A 150 -11.01 -5.28 -1.62
N LEU A 151 -10.24 -4.94 -0.59
CA LEU A 151 -8.78 -5.02 -0.57
C LEU A 151 -8.28 -6.46 -0.73
N HIS A 152 -8.93 -7.43 -0.09
CA HIS A 152 -8.58 -8.85 -0.27
C HIS A 152 -8.85 -9.33 -1.70
N THR A 153 -10.01 -8.98 -2.27
CA THR A 153 -10.35 -9.32 -3.65
C THR A 153 -9.37 -8.67 -4.63
N PHE A 154 -9.01 -7.42 -4.40
CA PHE A 154 -8.00 -6.69 -5.16
C PHE A 154 -6.62 -7.36 -5.06
N HIS A 155 -6.18 -7.72 -3.85
CA HIS A 155 -4.91 -8.40 -3.62
C HIS A 155 -4.84 -9.73 -4.36
N ASN A 156 -5.86 -10.58 -4.19
CA ASN A 156 -5.90 -11.89 -4.85
C ASN A 156 -5.90 -11.74 -6.37
N THR A 157 -6.67 -10.77 -6.90
CA THR A 157 -6.65 -10.46 -8.34
C THR A 157 -5.27 -10.02 -8.81
N ALA A 158 -4.58 -9.16 -8.04
CA ALA A 158 -3.22 -8.72 -8.38
C ALA A 158 -2.22 -9.89 -8.37
N VAL A 159 -2.33 -10.81 -7.40
CA VAL A 159 -1.50 -12.03 -7.34
C VAL A 159 -1.76 -12.94 -8.54
N ASP A 160 -3.02 -13.16 -8.91
CA ASP A 160 -3.38 -13.97 -10.08
C ASP A 160 -2.81 -13.38 -11.37
N LEU A 161 -2.85 -12.05 -11.51
CA LEU A 161 -2.30 -11.35 -12.68
C LEU A 161 -0.79 -11.49 -12.83
N MET A 162 -0.05 -11.70 -11.73
CA MET A 162 1.41 -11.90 -11.80
C MET A 162 1.77 -13.15 -12.62
N GLN A 163 0.86 -14.13 -12.69
CA GLN A 163 1.07 -15.38 -13.44
C GLN A 163 0.54 -15.31 -14.88
N LEU A 164 -0.29 -14.32 -15.21
CA LEU A 164 -0.94 -14.22 -16.52
C LEU A 164 -0.10 -13.39 -17.51
N PRO A 165 -0.01 -13.80 -18.79
CA PRO A 165 0.48 -12.92 -19.85
C PRO A 165 -0.30 -11.60 -19.89
N THR A 166 0.37 -10.50 -20.17
CA THR A 166 -0.17 -9.13 -20.00
C THR A 166 -1.44 -8.87 -20.82
N VAL A 167 -1.50 -9.40 -22.04
CA VAL A 167 -2.69 -9.30 -22.91
C VAL A 167 -3.89 -10.01 -22.28
N ILE A 168 -3.68 -11.22 -21.74
CA ILE A 168 -4.71 -12.01 -21.06
C ILE A 168 -5.13 -11.32 -19.76
N GLY A 169 -4.17 -10.79 -19.00
CA GLY A 169 -4.43 -10.05 -17.76
C GLY A 169 -5.34 -8.84 -17.97
N ARG A 170 -5.15 -8.07 -19.06
CA ARG A 170 -6.04 -6.96 -19.42
C ARG A 170 -7.47 -7.43 -19.69
N ILE A 171 -7.63 -8.51 -20.46
CA ILE A 171 -8.95 -9.07 -20.77
C ILE A 171 -9.61 -9.59 -19.48
N TYR A 172 -8.86 -10.29 -18.64
CA TYR A 172 -9.33 -10.78 -17.35
C TYR A 172 -9.87 -9.64 -16.47
N LEU A 173 -9.12 -8.55 -16.33
CA LEU A 173 -9.54 -7.39 -15.53
C LEU A 173 -10.81 -6.72 -16.06
N LEU A 174 -10.94 -6.61 -17.39
CA LEU A 174 -12.14 -6.04 -18.02
C LEU A 174 -13.39 -6.88 -17.78
N LEU A 175 -13.24 -8.21 -17.75
CA LEU A 175 -14.35 -9.15 -17.56
C LEU A 175 -14.65 -9.42 -16.08
N ASN A 176 -13.68 -9.24 -15.18
CA ASN A 176 -13.84 -9.54 -13.77
C ASN A 176 -14.67 -8.45 -13.05
N GLN A 177 -15.98 -8.70 -12.95
CA GLN A 177 -16.91 -7.81 -12.25
C GLN A 177 -16.58 -7.66 -10.76
N LYS A 178 -16.06 -8.71 -10.10
CA LYS A 178 -15.69 -8.64 -8.67
C LYS A 178 -14.56 -7.64 -8.47
N TYR A 179 -13.51 -7.72 -9.29
CA TYR A 179 -12.41 -6.76 -9.27
C TYR A 179 -12.89 -5.33 -9.47
N ARG A 180 -13.71 -5.07 -10.50
CA ARG A 180 -14.25 -3.72 -10.76
C ARG A 180 -15.07 -3.17 -9.60
N ARG A 181 -15.89 -4.01 -8.98
CA ARG A 181 -16.66 -3.64 -7.77
C ARG A 181 -15.72 -3.31 -6.61
N SER A 182 -14.73 -4.15 -6.36
CA SER A 182 -13.73 -3.92 -5.31
C SER A 182 -12.94 -2.64 -5.53
N GLN A 183 -12.51 -2.36 -6.76
CA GLN A 183 -11.84 -1.12 -7.12
C GLN A 183 -12.74 0.11 -6.90
N ALA A 184 -14.03 0.02 -7.25
CA ALA A 184 -14.99 1.09 -7.00
C ALA A 184 -15.17 1.38 -5.50
N ILE A 185 -15.26 0.34 -4.66
CA ILE A 185 -15.33 0.47 -3.20
C ILE A 185 -14.05 1.16 -2.68
N ILE A 186 -12.87 0.66 -3.06
CA ILE A 186 -11.58 1.26 -2.62
C ILE A 186 -11.52 2.74 -3.00
N ASN A 187 -11.85 3.08 -4.25
CA ASN A 187 -11.86 4.46 -4.72
C ASN A 187 -12.87 5.34 -3.97
N GLN A 188 -14.03 4.78 -3.59
CA GLN A 188 -15.02 5.49 -2.80
C GLN A 188 -14.48 5.84 -1.40
N TYR A 189 -13.79 4.90 -0.74
CA TYR A 189 -13.16 5.16 0.56
C TYR A 189 -12.04 6.21 0.43
N LEU A 190 -11.18 6.09 -0.59
CA LEU A 190 -10.13 7.09 -0.85
C LEU A 190 -10.72 8.49 -1.08
N GLN A 191 -11.78 8.59 -1.88
CA GLN A 191 -12.43 9.87 -2.15
C GLN A 191 -13.03 10.47 -0.87
N ARG A 192 -13.69 9.66 -0.03
CA ARG A 192 -14.23 10.11 1.27
C ARG A 192 -13.14 10.66 2.18
N MET A 193 -11.99 9.99 2.25
CA MET A 193 -10.85 10.45 3.07
C MET A 193 -10.29 11.78 2.53
N ILE A 194 -10.15 11.91 1.21
CA ILE A 194 -9.70 13.15 0.57
C ILE A 194 -10.70 14.28 0.82
N ASP A 195 -12.00 14.01 0.64
CA ASP A 195 -13.06 15.01 0.82
C ASP A 195 -13.15 15.48 2.26
N GLN A 196 -13.01 14.57 3.23
CA GLN A 196 -12.95 14.90 4.66
C GLN A 196 -11.77 15.83 4.94
N GLU A 197 -10.57 15.48 4.48
CA GLU A 197 -9.37 16.31 4.65
C GLU A 197 -9.54 17.69 3.99
N LEU A 198 -10.17 17.76 2.81
CA LEU A 198 -10.42 19.01 2.08
C LEU A 198 -11.51 19.88 2.70
N ALA A 199 -12.49 19.30 3.40
CA ALA A 199 -13.55 20.03 4.09
C ALA A 199 -13.08 20.70 5.40
N GLU A 200 -11.96 20.24 5.98
CA GLU A 200 -11.44 20.81 7.22
C GLU A 200 -10.94 22.25 7.08
N ASN A 201 -11.07 23.03 8.17
CA ASN A 201 -10.66 24.42 8.20
C ASN A 201 -9.14 24.54 7.99
N PRO A 202 -8.64 25.49 7.18
CA PRO A 202 -7.20 25.68 6.95
C PRO A 202 -6.33 25.78 8.22
N THR A 203 -6.87 26.28 9.34
CA THR A 203 -6.17 26.34 10.62
C THR A 203 -5.94 24.96 11.24
N THR A 204 -6.99 24.13 11.32
CA THR A 204 -6.88 22.75 11.84
C THR A 204 -6.05 21.88 10.90
N ARG A 205 -6.15 22.11 9.58
CA ARG A 205 -5.29 21.45 8.59
C ARG A 205 -3.82 21.77 8.80
N ALA A 206 -3.47 23.01 9.14
CA ALA A 206 -2.07 23.39 9.35
C ALA A 206 -1.45 22.71 10.58
N GLU A 207 -2.24 22.50 11.64
CA GLU A 207 -1.84 21.73 12.81
C GLU A 207 -1.71 20.24 12.47
N ARG A 208 -2.72 19.66 11.80
CA ARG A 208 -2.73 18.26 11.36
C ARG A 208 -1.67 17.91 10.33
N LYS A 209 -1.20 18.84 9.50
CA LYS A 209 -0.05 18.60 8.60
C LYS A 209 1.19 18.08 9.33
N ARG A 210 1.32 18.39 10.62
CA ARG A 210 2.44 17.91 11.44
C ARG A 210 2.24 16.47 11.90
N THR A 211 1.00 16.00 11.95
CA THR A 211 0.61 14.73 12.57
C THR A 211 -0.08 13.75 11.62
N CYS A 212 -0.58 14.14 10.45
CA CYS A 212 -1.27 13.25 9.50
C CYS A 212 -0.44 13.08 8.21
N LEU A 213 -0.23 11.83 7.78
CA LEU A 213 0.60 11.52 6.63
C LEU A 213 0.00 12.06 5.32
N ILE A 214 -1.33 12.02 5.17
CA ILE A 214 -1.99 12.47 3.95
C ILE A 214 -2.16 13.97 3.87
N ALA A 215 -2.42 14.66 4.98
CA ALA A 215 -2.35 16.12 5.02
C ALA A 215 -0.97 16.61 4.55
N SER A 216 0.10 15.92 4.96
CA SER A 216 1.46 16.16 4.47
C SER A 216 1.62 15.79 2.99
N LEU A 217 1.08 14.65 2.53
CA LEU A 217 1.18 14.17 1.16
C LEU A 217 0.48 15.11 0.16
N VAL A 218 -0.79 15.44 0.39
CA VAL A 218 -1.62 16.29 -0.47
C VAL A 218 -1.00 17.67 -0.62
N THR A 219 -0.52 18.25 0.49
CA THR A 219 0.16 19.54 0.46
C THR A 219 1.44 19.47 -0.37
N SER A 220 2.27 18.45 -0.17
CA SER A 220 3.51 18.29 -0.91
C SER A 220 3.28 18.05 -2.41
N LEU A 221 2.24 17.29 -2.77
CA LEU A 221 1.85 17.08 -4.18
C LEU A 221 1.38 18.39 -4.84
N GLN A 222 0.50 19.15 -4.17
CA GLN A 222 0.02 20.44 -4.70
C GLN A 222 1.16 21.44 -4.91
N GLN A 223 2.08 21.56 -3.94
CA GLN A 223 3.24 22.44 -4.06
C GLN A 223 4.14 22.03 -5.23
N ASP A 224 4.37 20.73 -5.39
CA ASP A 224 5.23 20.19 -6.42
C ASP A 224 4.61 20.28 -7.83
N GLU A 225 3.29 20.10 -7.97
CA GLU A 225 2.56 20.40 -9.20
C GLU A 225 2.65 21.88 -9.60
N MET A 226 2.49 22.80 -8.64
CA MET A 226 2.67 24.23 -8.90
C MET A 226 4.10 24.56 -9.34
N LEU A 227 5.12 23.97 -8.70
CA LEU A 227 6.52 24.16 -9.08
C LEU A 227 6.80 23.62 -10.48
N GLU A 228 6.31 22.42 -10.82
CA GLU A 228 6.44 21.85 -12.16
C GLU A 228 5.73 22.70 -13.23
N ALA A 229 4.56 23.25 -12.92
CA ALA A 229 3.83 24.15 -13.81
C ALA A 229 4.66 25.40 -14.18
N THR A 230 5.59 25.82 -13.32
CA THR A 230 6.49 26.97 -13.55
C THR A 230 7.79 26.64 -14.28
N LYS A 231 8.19 25.37 -14.41
CA LYS A 231 9.42 24.98 -15.13
C LYS A 231 9.28 25.14 -16.65
N SER A 232 10.37 25.53 -17.31
CA SER A 232 10.44 25.64 -18.77
C SER A 232 10.29 24.26 -19.44
N GLU A 233 9.84 24.21 -20.69
CA GLU A 233 9.72 22.93 -21.43
C GLU A 233 11.07 22.21 -21.60
N GLU A 234 12.19 22.93 -21.61
CA GLU A 234 13.53 22.37 -21.67
C GLU A 234 13.92 21.68 -20.35
N ASP A 235 13.51 22.22 -19.21
CA ASP A 235 13.76 21.63 -17.89
C ASP A 235 12.85 20.44 -17.55
N ARG A 236 11.70 20.33 -18.22
CA ARG A 236 10.75 19.21 -18.04
C ARG A 236 11.20 17.92 -18.72
N LYS A 237 12.04 18.01 -19.76
CA LYS A 237 12.65 16.86 -20.43
C LYS A 237 13.92 16.48 -19.69
N GLY A 238 13.75 15.94 -18.48
CA GLY A 238 14.86 15.45 -17.66
C GLY A 238 15.82 14.58 -18.49
N THR A 239 17.11 14.94 -18.43
CA THR A 239 18.24 14.14 -18.90
C THR A 239 18.42 12.90 -18.03
#